data_AF-A0A060SY91-F1
#
_entry.id   AF-A0A060SY91-F1
#
_cell.length_a   1.000
_cell.length_b   1.000
_cell.length_c   1.000
_cell.angle_alpha   90.00
_cell.angle_beta   90.00
_cell.angle_gamma   90.00
#
_symmetry.space_group_name_H-M   'P 1'
#
loop_
_entity.id
_entity.type
_entity.pdbx_description
1 polymer ?
#
loop_
_entity_poly.entity_id
_entity_poly.type
_entity_poly.pdbx_seq_one_letter_code
_entity_poly.pdbx_strand_id
1 'polypeptide(L)'
;MAPLIRKKKARADKTEAAVPAVPSLPFPSGQVTKKAKREAKSTAFRTRLAENQSISKSAQRRRNRKQKSNLQGNIGDLLLTLPEVEELKQQAFVAKPVRPLNPKASSKSHKKVVSNEIDRFNKVVNDSSYRSNPFDTLKAYISQKIERKPEFEKKDKMQL
;
A
#
# COMPACT_ATOMS: atom_id res chain seq x y z
N MET A 1 25.57 -17.37 -37.72
CA MET A 1 26.76 -17.53 -36.85
C MET A 1 26.44 -18.52 -35.75
N ALA A 2 27.12 -19.67 -35.72
CA ALA A 2 26.88 -20.74 -34.73
C ALA A 2 27.76 -20.54 -33.48
N PRO A 3 27.28 -20.85 -32.26
CA PRO A 3 28.06 -20.66 -31.05
C PRO A 3 29.08 -21.79 -30.81
N LEU A 4 30.32 -21.43 -30.52
CA LEU A 4 31.39 -22.36 -30.11
C LEU A 4 31.13 -22.90 -28.69
N ILE A 5 30.85 -24.21 -28.60
CA ILE A 5 30.72 -24.93 -27.33
C ILE A 5 32.12 -25.37 -26.87
N ARG A 6 32.66 -24.72 -25.83
CA ARG A 6 33.92 -25.13 -25.18
C ARG A 6 33.71 -26.41 -24.36
N LYS A 7 34.24 -27.54 -24.84
CA LYS A 7 34.34 -28.79 -24.07
C LYS A 7 35.39 -28.63 -22.97
N LYS A 8 35.01 -28.84 -21.70
CA LYS A 8 35.95 -28.88 -20.57
C LYS A 8 36.60 -30.28 -20.52
N LYS A 9 37.92 -30.33 -20.58
CA LYS A 9 38.69 -31.57 -20.29
C LYS A 9 38.56 -31.89 -18.80
N ALA A 10 38.25 -33.14 -18.48
CA ALA A 10 38.33 -33.66 -17.12
C ALA A 10 39.80 -33.77 -16.71
N ARG A 11 40.13 -33.31 -15.50
CA ARG A 11 41.46 -33.44 -14.91
C ARG A 11 41.49 -34.79 -14.21
N ALA A 12 42.27 -35.74 -14.74
CA ALA A 12 42.49 -37.03 -14.10
C ALA A 12 43.33 -36.86 -12.82
N ASP A 13 43.00 -37.68 -11.84
CA ASP A 13 43.47 -37.65 -10.46
C ASP A 13 44.98 -37.87 -10.37
N LYS A 14 45.64 -37.04 -9.55
CA LYS A 14 47.03 -37.25 -9.15
C LYS A 14 47.03 -38.22 -7.97
N THR A 15 47.78 -39.29 -8.15
CA THR A 15 48.15 -40.29 -7.16
C THR A 15 48.77 -39.67 -5.91
N GLU A 16 48.35 -40.17 -4.75
CA GLU A 16 48.83 -39.80 -3.42
C GLU A 16 50.28 -40.27 -3.25
N ALA A 17 51.21 -39.32 -3.09
CA ALA A 17 52.53 -39.57 -2.52
C ALA A 17 52.59 -38.86 -1.17
N ALA A 18 52.91 -39.62 -0.13
CA ALA A 18 52.92 -39.20 1.26
C ALA A 18 53.86 -38.00 1.49
N VAL A 19 53.30 -36.88 1.96
CA VAL A 19 54.02 -35.70 2.45
C VAL A 19 53.78 -35.62 3.97
N PRO A 20 54.82 -35.42 4.81
CA PRO A 20 54.66 -35.40 6.26
C PRO A 20 53.77 -34.25 6.72
N ALA A 21 52.94 -34.53 7.72
CA ALA A 21 51.90 -33.65 8.24
C ALA A 21 52.50 -32.36 8.86
N VAL A 22 52.34 -31.25 8.15
CA VAL A 22 52.49 -29.90 8.73
C VAL A 22 51.14 -29.51 9.34
N PRO A 23 51.07 -29.05 10.61
CA PRO A 23 49.81 -28.63 11.21
C PRO A 23 49.26 -27.42 10.45
N SER A 24 48.14 -27.61 9.75
CA SER A 24 47.45 -26.54 9.03
C SER A 24 46.74 -25.64 10.04
N LEU A 25 47.07 -24.35 10.00
CA LEU A 25 46.32 -23.32 10.72
C LEU A 25 44.85 -23.33 10.22
N PRO A 26 43.86 -23.11 11.11
CA PRO A 26 42.45 -23.13 10.73
C PRO A 26 42.13 -21.95 9.79
N PHE A 27 42.08 -22.21 8.49
CA PHE A 27 41.51 -21.26 7.54
C PHE A 27 40.00 -21.12 7.82
N PRO A 28 39.45 -19.89 7.91
CA PRO A 28 38.02 -19.70 8.12
C PRO A 28 37.26 -20.25 6.90
N SER A 29 36.62 -21.41 7.08
CA SER A 29 35.87 -22.17 6.08
C SER A 29 34.57 -21.51 5.61
N GLY A 30 34.38 -20.22 5.89
CA GLY A 30 33.13 -19.48 5.68
C GLY A 30 33.03 -18.67 4.40
N GLN A 31 33.98 -18.78 3.45
CA GLN A 31 33.90 -17.98 2.22
C GLN A 31 32.82 -18.51 1.27
N VAL A 32 31.62 -17.93 1.36
CA VAL A 32 30.51 -18.21 0.44
C VAL A 32 30.97 -17.95 -1.00
N THR A 33 31.10 -19.02 -1.78
CA THR A 33 31.58 -18.93 -3.16
C THR A 33 30.67 -18.05 -4.01
N LYS A 34 31.21 -17.43 -5.06
CA LYS A 34 30.40 -16.65 -6.03
C LYS A 34 29.27 -17.49 -6.62
N LYS A 35 29.48 -18.79 -6.80
CA LYS A 35 28.48 -19.76 -7.28
C LYS A 35 27.33 -19.89 -6.26
N ALA A 36 27.65 -20.13 -4.99
CA ALA A 36 26.65 -20.21 -3.92
C ALA A 36 25.85 -18.90 -3.76
N LYS A 37 26.50 -17.73 -3.87
CA LYS A 37 25.80 -16.43 -3.85
C LYS A 37 24.82 -16.27 -5.02
N ARG A 38 25.18 -16.77 -6.21
CA ARG A 38 24.33 -16.70 -7.40
C ARG A 38 23.13 -17.65 -7.27
N GLU A 39 23.35 -18.84 -6.76
CA GLU A 39 22.29 -19.82 -6.50
C GLU A 39 21.32 -19.32 -5.43
N ALA A 40 21.81 -18.78 -4.31
CA ALA A 40 20.97 -18.18 -3.27
C ALA A 40 20.12 -17.00 -3.79
N LYS A 41 20.67 -16.18 -4.70
CA LYS A 41 19.90 -15.10 -5.35
C LYS A 41 18.82 -15.64 -6.30
N SER A 42 19.13 -16.69 -7.07
CA SER A 42 18.17 -17.25 -8.02
C SER A 42 17.04 -18.01 -7.32
N THR A 43 17.35 -18.72 -6.24
CA THR A 43 16.35 -19.40 -5.41
C THR A 43 15.45 -18.39 -4.71
N ALA A 44 16.03 -17.37 -4.07
CA ALA A 44 15.25 -16.30 -3.42
C ALA A 44 14.32 -15.53 -4.39
N PHE A 45 14.72 -15.40 -5.66
CA PHE A 45 13.86 -14.81 -6.68
C PHE A 45 12.71 -15.75 -7.09
N ARG A 46 13.01 -17.04 -7.28
CA ARG A 46 12.01 -18.06 -7.63
C ARG A 46 10.99 -18.28 -6.52
N THR A 47 11.42 -18.29 -5.25
CA THR A 47 10.49 -18.39 -4.10
C THR A 47 9.59 -17.16 -4.02
N ARG A 48 10.13 -15.96 -4.21
CA ARG A 48 9.31 -14.73 -4.27
C ARG A 48 8.27 -14.75 -5.38
N LEU A 49 8.57 -15.33 -6.54
CA LEU A 49 7.61 -15.49 -7.64
C LEU A 49 6.57 -16.58 -7.34
N ALA A 50 6.97 -17.68 -6.70
CA ALA A 50 6.07 -18.76 -6.32
C ALA A 50 5.10 -18.35 -5.20
N GLU A 51 5.58 -17.61 -4.20
CA GLU A 51 4.79 -17.10 -3.08
C GLU A 51 3.91 -15.91 -3.48
N ASN A 52 4.40 -15.05 -4.38
CA ASN A 52 3.62 -13.92 -4.90
C ASN A 52 3.18 -14.22 -6.33
N GLN A 53 2.24 -15.16 -6.48
CA GLN A 53 1.45 -15.31 -7.71
C GLN A 53 0.63 -14.05 -8.04
N SER A 54 0.53 -13.12 -7.09
CA SER A 54 -0.12 -11.83 -7.29
C SER A 54 0.84 -10.81 -7.93
N ILE A 55 0.39 -10.24 -9.05
CA ILE A 55 1.05 -9.14 -9.75
C ILE A 55 1.39 -8.03 -8.77
N SER A 56 2.61 -7.49 -8.83
CA SER A 56 3.00 -6.36 -7.96
C SER A 56 2.01 -5.19 -8.09
N LYS A 57 1.77 -4.47 -6.98
CA LYS A 57 0.83 -3.31 -6.98
C LYS A 57 1.15 -2.29 -8.09
N SER A 58 2.42 -2.09 -8.43
CA SER A 58 2.85 -1.20 -9.52
C SER A 58 2.47 -1.75 -10.90
N ALA A 59 2.70 -3.03 -11.15
CA ALA A 59 2.30 -3.68 -12.40
C ALA A 59 0.77 -3.71 -12.57
N GLN A 60 0.02 -3.95 -11.49
CA GLN A 60 -1.45 -3.85 -11.48
C GLN A 60 -1.92 -2.43 -11.86
N ARG A 61 -1.31 -1.40 -11.25
CA ARG A 61 -1.62 0.00 -11.57
C ARG A 61 -1.34 0.34 -13.03
N ARG A 62 -0.22 -0.13 -13.58
CA ARG A 62 0.14 0.08 -14.99
C ARG A 62 -0.85 -0.60 -15.93
N ARG A 63 -1.25 -1.85 -15.64
CA ARG A 63 -2.28 -2.59 -16.40
C ARG A 63 -3.61 -1.86 -16.41
N ASN A 64 -4.08 -1.40 -15.25
CA ASN A 64 -5.35 -0.68 -15.14
C ASN A 64 -5.32 0.66 -15.88
N ARG A 65 -4.18 1.37 -15.89
CA ARG A 65 -4.03 2.62 -16.68
C ARG A 65 -4.16 2.35 -18.18
N LYS A 66 -3.48 1.31 -18.69
CA LYS A 66 -3.58 0.91 -20.10
C LYS A 66 -4.99 0.46 -20.49
N GLN A 67 -5.65 -0.31 -19.62
CA GLN A 67 -7.03 -0.71 -19.86
C GLN A 67 -7.96 0.50 -19.90
N LYS A 68 -7.79 1.47 -18.99
CA LYS A 68 -8.57 2.71 -19.01
C LYS A 68 -8.33 3.54 -20.28
N SER A 69 -7.08 3.68 -20.73
CA SER A 69 -6.80 4.40 -21.99
C SER A 69 -7.39 3.69 -23.21
N ASN A 70 -7.40 2.35 -23.22
CA ASN A 70 -7.99 1.58 -24.31
C ASN A 70 -9.53 1.59 -24.28
N LEU A 71 -10.13 1.70 -23.09
CA LEU A 71 -11.58 1.80 -22.89
C LEU A 71 -12.12 3.22 -23.09
N GLN A 72 -11.27 4.24 -23.15
CA GLN A 72 -11.62 5.57 -23.65
C GLN A 72 -11.80 5.57 -25.17
N GLY A 73 -12.35 4.47 -25.72
CA GLY A 73 -12.66 4.32 -27.13
C GLY A 73 -13.39 5.56 -27.64
N ASN A 74 -13.02 5.93 -28.86
CA ASN A 74 -13.50 7.12 -29.53
C ASN A 74 -15.04 7.08 -29.60
N ILE A 75 -15.73 8.07 -29.02
CA ILE A 75 -17.21 8.10 -28.96
C ILE A 75 -17.83 7.95 -30.37
N GLY A 76 -17.11 8.37 -31.41
CA GLY A 76 -17.54 8.19 -32.81
C GLY A 76 -17.67 6.74 -33.27
N ASP A 77 -16.95 5.79 -32.65
CA ASP A 77 -17.02 4.36 -32.99
C ASP A 77 -18.31 3.71 -32.47
N LEU A 78 -18.89 4.27 -31.40
CA LEU A 78 -20.17 3.84 -30.84
C LEU A 78 -21.35 4.18 -31.75
N LEU A 79 -21.23 5.22 -32.59
CA LEU A 79 -22.27 5.58 -33.56
C LEU A 79 -22.23 4.70 -34.82
N LEU A 80 -21.08 4.07 -35.13
CA LEU A 80 -20.92 3.18 -36.27
C LEU A 80 -21.24 1.71 -35.92
N THR A 81 -21.11 1.35 -34.64
CA THR A 81 -21.31 -0.02 -34.15
C THR A 81 -22.65 -0.25 -33.48
N LEU A 82 -23.48 0.78 -33.31
CA LEU A 82 -24.86 0.61 -32.84
C LEU A 82 -25.69 0.00 -33.99
N PRO A 83 -26.19 -1.25 -33.87
CA PRO A 83 -27.13 -1.78 -34.84
C PRO A 83 -28.41 -0.93 -34.79
N GLU A 84 -28.99 -0.66 -35.96
CA GLU A 84 -30.31 -0.06 -36.10
C GLU A 84 -31.30 -0.87 -35.23
N VAL A 85 -32.09 -0.16 -34.43
CA VAL A 85 -32.82 -0.70 -33.29
C VAL A 85 -33.90 -1.69 -33.76
N GLU A 86 -33.60 -2.98 -33.70
CA GLU A 86 -34.63 -4.00 -33.53
C GLU A 86 -34.93 -4.14 -32.03
N GLU A 87 -36.22 -4.16 -31.70
CA GLU A 87 -36.78 -4.11 -30.34
C GLU A 87 -36.17 -5.15 -29.40
N LEU A 88 -35.20 -4.73 -28.59
CA LEU A 88 -34.56 -5.59 -27.60
C LEU A 88 -35.49 -5.80 -26.40
N LYS A 89 -35.98 -7.05 -26.30
CA LYS A 89 -36.64 -7.62 -25.12
C LYS A 89 -35.97 -7.13 -23.83
N GLN A 90 -36.77 -6.52 -22.96
CA GLN A 90 -36.37 -6.00 -21.66
C GLN A 90 -35.72 -7.12 -20.83
N GLN A 91 -34.39 -7.18 -20.80
CA GLN A 91 -33.68 -8.04 -19.88
C GLN A 91 -33.75 -7.40 -18.49
N ALA A 92 -34.17 -8.19 -17.50
CA ALA A 92 -34.32 -7.74 -16.12
C ALA A 92 -33.01 -7.16 -15.59
N PHE A 93 -33.07 -5.94 -15.06
CA PHE A 93 -31.94 -5.22 -14.51
C PHE A 93 -31.39 -5.94 -13.27
N VAL A 94 -30.21 -6.54 -13.38
CA VAL A 94 -29.49 -7.10 -12.24
C VAL A 94 -28.68 -5.98 -11.57
N ALA A 95 -29.21 -5.44 -10.47
CA ALA A 95 -28.53 -4.41 -9.69
C ALA A 95 -27.18 -4.94 -9.16
N LYS A 96 -26.09 -4.22 -9.48
CA LYS A 96 -24.76 -4.54 -8.96
C LYS A 96 -24.75 -4.38 -7.44
N PRO A 97 -24.08 -5.26 -6.69
CA PRO A 97 -24.02 -5.15 -5.23
C PRO A 97 -23.42 -3.80 -4.84
N VAL A 98 -24.22 -2.99 -4.15
CA VAL A 98 -23.82 -1.68 -3.63
C VAL A 98 -22.75 -1.95 -2.57
N ARG A 99 -21.52 -1.50 -2.83
CA ARG A 99 -20.47 -1.55 -1.81
C ARG A 99 -20.94 -0.67 -0.64
N PRO A 100 -20.74 -1.10 0.62
CA PRO A 100 -21.10 -0.27 1.75
C PRO A 100 -20.39 1.08 1.61
N LEU A 101 -21.18 2.15 1.69
CA LEU A 101 -20.75 3.53 1.47
C LEU A 101 -19.62 3.97 2.41
N ASN A 102 -19.38 3.19 3.47
CA ASN A 102 -18.34 3.44 4.45
C ASN A 102 -17.37 2.24 4.50
N PRO A 103 -16.25 2.27 3.75
CA PRO A 103 -15.22 1.26 3.91
C PRO A 103 -14.72 1.36 5.35
N LYS A 104 -14.85 0.28 6.15
CA LYS A 104 -14.40 0.21 7.54
C LYS A 104 -13.11 1.00 7.70
N ALA A 105 -13.19 2.17 8.34
CA ALA A 105 -12.08 3.11 8.37
C ALA A 105 -10.84 2.37 8.87
N SER A 106 -9.74 2.46 8.12
CA SER A 106 -8.56 1.65 8.37
C SER A 106 -8.13 1.80 9.83
N SER A 107 -7.78 0.71 10.50
CA SER A 107 -7.25 0.74 11.89
C SER A 107 -6.13 1.78 12.05
N LYS A 108 -5.31 1.98 11.01
CA LYS A 108 -4.25 3.00 10.99
C LYS A 108 -4.80 4.44 11.02
N SER A 109 -5.92 4.69 10.36
CA SER A 109 -6.58 6.00 10.38
C SER A 109 -7.11 6.31 11.77
N HIS A 110 -7.77 5.35 12.42
CA HIS A 110 -8.25 5.49 13.79
C HIS A 110 -7.11 5.78 14.75
N LYS A 111 -6.00 5.04 14.66
CA LYS A 111 -4.81 5.29 15.48
C LYS A 111 -4.30 6.73 15.33
N LYS A 112 -4.27 7.26 14.12
CA LYS A 112 -3.84 8.64 13.86
C LYS A 112 -4.82 9.68 14.43
N VAL A 113 -6.12 9.43 14.32
CA VAL A 113 -7.14 10.30 14.93
C VAL A 113 -6.99 10.30 16.44
N VAL A 114 -6.83 9.13 17.05
CA VAL A 114 -6.65 8.97 18.50
C VAL A 114 -5.37 9.65 18.97
N SER A 115 -4.24 9.47 18.28
CA SER A 115 -2.98 10.15 18.67
C SER A 115 -3.13 11.66 18.62
N ASN A 116 -3.69 12.18 17.54
CA ASN A 116 -3.92 13.62 17.40
C ASN A 116 -4.88 14.16 18.48
N GLU A 117 -5.84 13.36 18.92
CA GLU A 117 -6.78 13.75 19.97
C GLU A 117 -6.14 13.75 21.36
N ILE A 118 -5.28 12.77 21.64
CA ILE A 118 -4.47 12.73 22.86
C ILE A 118 -3.55 13.97 22.91
N ASP A 119 -2.89 14.31 21.82
CA ASP A 119 -2.01 15.49 21.74
C ASP A 119 -2.79 16.79 21.98
N ARG A 120 -3.98 16.92 21.37
CA ARG A 120 -4.86 18.08 21.56
C ARG A 120 -5.36 18.17 23.00
N PHE A 121 -5.78 17.06 23.59
CA PHE A 121 -6.25 17.01 24.96
C PHE A 121 -5.15 17.38 25.96
N ASN A 122 -3.96 16.78 25.80
CA ASN A 122 -2.81 17.08 26.65
C ASN A 122 -2.40 18.54 26.57
N LYS A 123 -2.53 19.17 25.38
CA LYS A 123 -2.29 20.61 25.24
C LYS A 123 -3.27 21.42 26.09
N VAL A 124 -4.57 21.17 25.97
CA VAL A 124 -5.61 21.89 26.73
C VAL A 124 -5.45 21.70 28.23
N VAL A 125 -5.19 20.47 28.69
CA VAL A 125 -4.99 20.17 30.11
C VAL A 125 -3.75 20.86 30.68
N ASN A 126 -2.74 21.11 29.84
CA ASN A 126 -1.52 21.80 30.26
C ASN A 126 -1.61 23.32 30.20
N ASP A 127 -2.63 23.88 29.57
CA ASP A 127 -2.83 25.33 29.54
C ASP A 127 -3.17 25.85 30.95
N SER A 128 -2.42 26.86 31.41
CA SER A 128 -2.59 27.44 32.75
C SER A 128 -3.99 28.01 32.97
N SER A 129 -4.60 28.59 31.94
CA SER A 129 -5.96 29.15 32.00
C SER A 129 -7.01 28.06 32.23
N TYR A 130 -6.86 26.90 31.59
CA TYR A 130 -7.76 25.77 31.73
C TYR A 130 -7.62 25.11 33.11
N ARG A 131 -6.39 25.02 33.64
CA ARG A 131 -6.14 24.51 35.00
C ARG A 131 -6.76 25.36 36.09
N SER A 132 -6.74 26.69 35.94
CA SER A 132 -7.34 27.59 36.93
C SER A 132 -8.87 27.55 36.87
N ASN A 133 -9.47 27.74 35.68
CA ASN A 133 -10.92 27.81 35.51
C ASN A 133 -11.37 27.07 34.24
N PRO A 134 -11.61 25.74 34.32
CA PRO A 134 -11.88 24.92 33.14
C PRO A 134 -13.23 25.24 32.47
N PHE A 135 -14.26 25.56 33.26
CA PHE A 135 -15.59 25.84 32.74
C PHE A 135 -15.68 27.22 32.07
N ASP A 136 -14.97 28.23 32.58
CA ASP A 136 -15.01 29.58 32.00
C ASP A 136 -14.18 29.67 30.73
N THR A 137 -13.02 29.00 30.69
CA THR A 137 -12.24 28.87 29.45
C THR A 137 -13.01 28.11 28.37
N LEU A 138 -13.73 27.05 28.74
CA LEU A 138 -14.60 26.33 27.81
C LEU A 138 -15.75 27.20 27.30
N LYS A 139 -16.45 27.95 28.17
CA LYS A 139 -17.51 28.89 27.78
C LYS A 139 -16.98 29.95 26.81
N ALA A 140 -15.82 30.54 27.12
CA ALA A 140 -15.16 31.51 26.25
C ALA A 140 -14.82 30.89 24.89
N TYR A 141 -14.22 29.70 24.88
CA TYR A 141 -13.88 28.99 23.64
C TYR A 141 -15.11 28.68 22.79
N ILE A 142 -16.20 28.18 23.40
CA ILE A 142 -17.47 27.90 22.73
C ILE A 142 -18.05 29.18 22.13
N SER A 143 -18.04 30.29 22.88
CA SER A 143 -18.56 31.57 22.41
C SER A 143 -17.79 32.13 21.21
N GLN A 144 -16.48 31.85 21.12
CA GLN A 144 -15.62 32.29 20.02
C GLN A 144 -15.73 31.40 18.76
N LYS A 145 -15.98 30.09 18.95
CA LYS A 145 -15.89 29.10 17.87
C LYS A 145 -17.23 28.68 17.28
N ILE A 146 -18.31 28.80 18.05
CA ILE A 146 -19.64 28.45 17.57
C ILE A 146 -20.31 29.74 17.10
N GLU A 147 -20.58 29.82 15.80
CA GLU A 147 -21.42 30.87 15.24
C GLU A 147 -22.79 30.84 15.94
N ARG A 148 -23.17 31.94 16.58
CA ARG A 148 -24.51 32.07 17.15
C ARG A 148 -25.50 32.16 15.99
N LYS A 149 -26.39 31.17 15.89
CA LYS A 149 -27.50 31.26 14.95
C LYS A 149 -28.40 32.43 15.35
N PRO A 150 -28.91 33.22 14.38
CA PRO A 150 -29.73 34.42 14.66
C PRO A 150 -31.04 34.10 15.40
N GLU A 151 -31.47 32.84 15.39
CA GLU A 151 -32.62 32.34 16.13
C GLU A 151 -32.47 32.46 17.66
N PHE A 152 -31.24 32.42 18.17
CA PHE A 152 -30.97 32.49 19.62
C PHE A 152 -30.72 33.92 20.12
N GLU A 153 -30.39 34.88 19.25
CA GLU A 153 -30.18 36.28 19.65
C GLU A 153 -31.48 37.00 20.03
N LYS A 154 -32.62 36.52 19.50
CA LYS A 154 -33.94 37.12 19.74
C LYS A 154 -34.48 36.85 21.15
N LYS A 155 -34.03 35.78 21.81
CA LYS A 155 -34.51 35.41 23.15
C LYS A 155 -33.90 36.26 24.26
N ASP A 156 -32.62 36.64 24.13
CA ASP A 156 -31.93 37.48 25.13
C ASP A 156 -32.46 38.93 25.14
N LYS A 157 -33.00 39.42 24.02
CA LYS A 157 -33.59 40.78 23.92
C LYS A 157 -35.01 40.90 24.46
N MET A 158 -35.68 39.78 24.78
CA MET A 158 -37.08 39.77 25.25
C MET A 158 -37.20 39.65 26.78
N GLN A 159 -36.09 39.62 27.52
CA GLN A 159 -36.07 39.48 28.99
C GLN A 159 -35.58 40.75 29.71
N LEU A 160 -35.56 41.88 29.02
CA LEU A 160 -35.41 43.23 29.58
C LEU A 160 -36.75 43.98 29.40
#